data_AF-A0A427AAF6-F1
#
_entry.id   AF-A0A427AAF6-F1
#
_cell.length_a   1.000
_cell.length_b   1.000
_cell.length_c   1.000
_cell.angle_alpha   90.00
_cell.angle_beta   90.00
_cell.angle_gamma   90.00
#
_symmetry.space_group_name_H-M   'P 1'
#
loop_
_entity.id
_entity.type
_entity.pdbx_description
1 polymer ?
#
loop_
_entity_poly.entity_id
_entity_poly.type
_entity_poly.pdbx_seq_one_letter_code
_entity_poly.pdbx_strand_id
1 'polypeptide(L)'
;MLDYHNRQYNIIMLVSGNGNTKVSVRSESQHQAADLELELNSLSSNFTGWMSAHKSYVQAINGWLLKCIDLTAKQNKSSRRKAQQFSLKRDLALPIFVTCQNWLDLLEVLSTEEVVSAVKNLVNVTTHFLPHQEKGHGTSKSSFSLPQNDESGEHVLANDSSVDWSLNYDHLQSALTIFLDSLKAFAASSVSMYEALQVSIEKAKELYEGKAEKQV
;
A
#
# COMPACT_ATOMS: atom_id res chain seq x y z
N MET A 1 -40.78 4.80 -37.77
CA MET A 1 -41.38 5.37 -36.55
C MET A 1 -41.97 4.26 -35.68
N LEU A 2 -42.87 3.42 -36.21
CA LEU A 2 -43.40 2.24 -35.50
C LEU A 2 -42.32 1.28 -34.98
N ASP A 3 -41.29 0.97 -35.79
CA ASP A 3 -40.20 0.07 -35.37
C ASP A 3 -39.37 0.60 -34.19
N TYR A 4 -39.21 1.92 -34.10
CA TYR A 4 -38.50 2.54 -32.98
C TYR A 4 -39.33 2.44 -31.70
N HIS A 5 -40.63 2.68 -31.77
CA HIS A 5 -41.53 2.53 -30.64
C HIS A 5 -41.68 1.07 -30.21
N ASN A 6 -41.66 0.11 -31.15
CA ASN A 6 -41.69 -1.31 -30.84
C ASN A 6 -40.38 -1.75 -30.14
N ARG A 7 -39.23 -1.27 -30.58
CA ARG A 7 -37.94 -1.51 -29.89
C ARG A 7 -37.93 -0.90 -28.49
N GLN A 8 -38.38 0.34 -28.34
CA GLN A 8 -38.47 1.01 -27.03
C GLN A 8 -39.43 0.28 -26.09
N TYR A 9 -40.60 -0.14 -26.58
CA TYR A 9 -41.56 -0.91 -25.82
C TYR A 9 -40.97 -2.24 -25.31
N ASN A 10 -40.27 -2.98 -26.17
CA ASN A 10 -39.64 -4.25 -25.79
C ASN A 10 -38.55 -4.04 -24.74
N ILE A 11 -37.72 -3.00 -24.86
CA ILE A 11 -36.69 -2.68 -23.85
C ILE A 11 -37.34 -2.36 -22.50
N ILE A 12 -38.38 -1.52 -22.49
CA ILE A 12 -39.09 -1.13 -21.26
C ILE A 12 -39.79 -2.34 -20.63
N MET A 13 -40.41 -3.21 -21.43
CA MET A 13 -41.06 -4.43 -20.97
C MET A 13 -40.05 -5.42 -20.37
N LEU A 14 -38.89 -5.61 -21.01
CA LEU A 14 -37.84 -6.50 -20.52
C LEU A 14 -37.27 -6.02 -19.17
N VAL A 15 -37.07 -4.70 -19.03
CA VAL A 15 -36.57 -4.08 -17.80
C VAL A 15 -37.63 -4.10 -16.68
N SER A 16 -38.90 -3.97 -17.04
CA SER A 16 -40.03 -3.92 -16.09
C SER A 16 -40.46 -5.32 -15.61
N GLY A 17 -40.27 -6.37 -16.41
CA GLY A 17 -40.50 -7.77 -16.01
C GLY A 17 -39.38 -8.34 -15.12
N ASN A 18 -38.20 -7.72 -15.15
CA ASN A 18 -37.05 -8.15 -14.37
C ASN A 18 -37.01 -7.38 -13.04
N GLY A 19 -37.89 -7.75 -12.11
CA GLY A 19 -37.88 -7.31 -10.71
C GLY A 19 -36.65 -7.82 -9.93
N ASN A 20 -35.45 -7.57 -10.44
CA ASN A 20 -34.20 -8.06 -9.89
C ASN A 20 -33.43 -6.91 -9.22
N THR A 21 -33.87 -6.53 -8.03
CA THR A 21 -33.09 -5.71 -7.09
C THR A 21 -31.69 -6.28 -6.84
N LYS A 22 -31.51 -7.60 -7.03
CA LYS A 22 -30.22 -8.30 -7.01
C LYS A 22 -29.22 -7.86 -8.09
N VAL A 23 -29.65 -7.43 -9.28
CA VAL A 23 -28.71 -6.97 -10.34
C VAL A 23 -28.15 -5.59 -9.99
N SER A 24 -28.96 -4.68 -9.46
CA SER A 24 -28.51 -3.36 -9.02
C SER A 24 -27.52 -3.44 -7.86
N VAL A 25 -27.82 -4.25 -6.83
CA VAL A 25 -26.93 -4.43 -5.66
C VAL A 25 -25.64 -5.14 -6.06
N ARG A 26 -25.69 -6.11 -6.99
CA ARG A 26 -24.49 -6.79 -7.51
C ARG A 26 -23.61 -5.85 -8.34
N SER A 27 -24.19 -4.97 -9.16
CA SER A 27 -23.40 -3.97 -9.87
C SER A 27 -22.75 -2.98 -8.91
N GLU A 28 -23.46 -2.55 -7.86
CA GLU A 28 -22.92 -1.63 -6.86
C GLU A 28 -21.78 -2.27 -6.04
N SER A 29 -21.94 -3.51 -5.59
CA SER A 29 -20.87 -4.22 -4.86
C SER A 29 -19.65 -4.53 -5.73
N GLN A 30 -19.85 -4.78 -7.03
CA GLN A 30 -18.76 -4.94 -8.00
C GLN A 30 -18.00 -3.63 -8.25
N HIS A 31 -18.71 -2.49 -8.31
CA HIS A 31 -18.07 -1.18 -8.39
C HIS A 31 -17.28 -0.87 -7.12
N GLN A 32 -17.87 -1.11 -5.94
CA GLN A 32 -17.18 -0.95 -4.66
C GLN A 32 -15.95 -1.86 -4.54
N ALA A 33 -16.00 -3.07 -5.07
CA ALA A 33 -14.83 -3.97 -5.12
C ALA A 33 -13.72 -3.42 -6.01
N ALA A 34 -14.05 -2.85 -7.17
CA ALA A 34 -13.08 -2.21 -8.05
C ALA A 34 -12.43 -0.98 -7.41
N ASP A 35 -13.23 -0.13 -6.74
CA ASP A 35 -12.71 1.02 -6.00
C ASP A 35 -11.80 0.58 -4.85
N LEU A 36 -12.22 -0.45 -4.09
CA LEU A 36 -11.41 -1.02 -3.02
C LEU A 36 -10.09 -1.59 -3.53
N GLU A 37 -10.10 -2.31 -4.65
CA GLU A 37 -8.88 -2.83 -5.28
C GLU A 37 -7.89 -1.70 -5.62
N LEU A 38 -8.39 -0.62 -6.23
CA LEU A 38 -7.58 0.55 -6.57
C LEU A 38 -7.00 1.22 -5.32
N GLU A 39 -7.82 1.43 -4.29
CA GLU A 39 -7.40 2.05 -3.04
C GLU A 39 -6.38 1.20 -2.29
N LEU A 40 -6.53 -0.13 -2.28
CA LEU A 40 -5.56 -1.04 -1.65
C LEU A 40 -4.22 -1.06 -2.38
N ASN A 41 -4.23 -1.04 -3.72
CA ASN A 41 -3.01 -0.92 -4.51
C ASN A 41 -2.33 0.44 -4.28
N SER A 42 -3.10 1.52 -4.25
CA SER A 42 -2.63 2.86 -3.91
C SER A 42 -2.02 2.90 -2.52
N LEU A 43 -2.69 2.32 -1.51
CA LEU A 43 -2.20 2.19 -0.14
C LEU A 43 -0.86 1.46 -0.08
N SER A 44 -0.72 0.32 -0.78
CA SER A 44 0.52 -0.45 -0.81
C SER A 44 1.69 0.37 -1.40
N SER A 45 1.43 1.04 -2.53
CA SER A 45 2.41 1.89 -3.20
C SER A 45 2.79 3.11 -2.34
N ASN A 46 1.81 3.76 -1.72
CA ASN A 46 2.03 4.93 -0.87
C ASN A 46 2.78 4.56 0.41
N PHE A 47 2.45 3.43 1.03
CA PHE A 47 3.12 2.95 2.24
C PHE A 47 4.60 2.64 1.98
N THR A 48 4.88 1.87 0.92
CA THR A 48 6.27 1.54 0.53
C THR A 48 7.05 2.77 0.08
N GLY A 49 6.41 3.65 -0.70
CA GLY A 49 6.99 4.93 -1.12
C GLY A 49 7.32 5.84 0.07
N TRP A 50 6.41 5.96 1.04
CA TRP A 50 6.64 6.74 2.26
C TRP A 50 7.82 6.21 3.08
N MET A 51 7.90 4.89 3.28
CA MET A 51 9.02 4.27 4.01
C MET A 51 10.36 4.45 3.29
N SER A 52 10.37 4.29 1.96
CA SER A 52 11.57 4.53 1.15
C SER A 52 12.00 6.00 1.18
N ALA A 53 11.05 6.93 1.07
CA ALA A 53 11.30 8.36 1.15
C ALA A 53 11.85 8.75 2.54
N HIS A 54 11.31 8.17 3.61
CA HIS A 54 11.78 8.37 4.97
C HIS A 54 13.24 7.93 5.13
N LYS A 55 13.58 6.70 4.71
CA LYS A 55 14.97 6.20 4.72
C LYS A 55 15.89 7.10 3.91
N SER A 56 15.49 7.46 2.69
CA SER A 56 16.28 8.31 1.78
C SER A 56 16.53 9.70 2.37
N TYR A 57 15.54 10.28 3.06
CA TYR A 57 15.67 11.58 3.72
C TYR A 57 16.73 11.55 4.83
N VAL A 58 16.66 10.55 5.71
CA VAL A 58 17.65 10.41 6.79
C VAL A 58 19.05 10.11 6.22
N GLN A 59 19.14 9.30 5.16
CA GLN A 59 20.40 9.03 4.45
C GLN A 59 21.02 10.30 3.86
N ALA A 60 20.19 11.17 3.27
CA ALA A 60 20.64 12.45 2.72
C ALA A 60 21.18 13.38 3.82
N ILE A 61 20.50 13.48 4.96
CA ILE A 61 20.98 14.25 6.11
C ILE A 61 22.32 13.69 6.61
N ASN A 62 22.41 12.38 6.86
CA ASN A 62 23.64 11.75 7.34
C ASN A 62 24.80 11.99 6.36
N GLY A 63 24.57 11.82 5.06
CA GLY A 63 25.55 12.09 4.02
C GLY A 63 25.99 13.55 3.95
N TRP A 64 25.08 14.51 4.19
CA TRP A 64 25.43 15.93 4.25
C TRP A 64 26.28 16.25 5.49
N LEU A 65 25.91 15.71 6.65
CA LEU A 65 26.67 15.87 7.90
C LEU A 65 28.10 15.33 7.78
N LEU A 66 28.29 14.15 7.16
CA LEU A 66 29.61 13.57 6.92
C LEU A 66 30.48 14.44 5.99
N LYS A 67 29.89 15.04 4.96
CA LYS A 67 30.60 15.98 4.08
C LYS A 67 31.07 17.24 4.81
N CYS A 68 30.28 17.74 5.78
CA CYS A 68 30.67 18.88 6.60
C CYS A 68 31.93 18.60 7.44
N ILE A 69 32.11 17.37 7.93
CA ILE A 69 33.33 16.94 8.63
C ILE A 69 34.53 16.92 7.67
N ASP A 70 34.37 16.30 6.50
CA ASP A 70 35.46 16.16 5.51
C ASP A 70 35.99 17.51 5.01
N LEU A 71 35.10 18.47 4.78
CA LEU A 71 35.46 19.84 4.37
C LEU A 71 36.29 20.54 5.46
N THR A 72 35.87 20.39 6.72
CA THR A 72 36.56 20.96 7.88
C THR A 72 37.96 20.35 8.06
N ALA A 73 38.06 19.02 7.92
CA ALA A 73 39.34 18.31 7.99
C ALA A 73 40.33 18.72 6.88
N LYS A 74 39.84 18.97 5.65
CA LYS A 74 40.67 19.43 4.52
C LYS A 74 41.16 20.86 4.69
N GLN A 75 40.32 21.79 5.18
CA GLN A 75 40.74 23.17 5.43
C GLN A 75 41.78 23.27 6.56
N ASN A 76 41.65 22.45 7.60
CA ASN A 76 42.59 22.43 8.74
C ASN A 76 43.99 21.91 8.38
N LYS A 77 44.16 21.16 7.28
CA LYS A 77 45.49 20.74 6.79
C LYS A 77 46.28 21.90 6.16
N SER A 78 45.61 22.96 5.71
CA SER A 78 46.25 24.11 5.02
C SER A 78 46.63 25.26 5.96
N SER A 79 46.05 25.36 7.15
CA SER A 79 46.28 26.49 8.06
C SER A 79 47.03 26.05 9.32
N ARG A 80 48.35 26.31 9.34
CA ARG A 80 49.25 26.04 10.49
C ARG A 80 49.06 27.02 11.66
N ARG A 81 48.01 27.84 11.69
CA ARG A 81 47.81 28.84 12.75
C ARG A 81 46.38 28.77 13.28
N LYS A 82 46.29 28.41 14.57
CA LYS A 82 45.09 28.18 15.39
C LYS A 82 44.34 26.89 15.06
N ALA A 83 44.87 25.80 15.59
CA ALA A 83 44.18 24.53 15.77
C ALA A 83 43.04 24.67 16.80
N GLN A 84 42.04 25.53 16.54
CA GLN A 84 40.79 25.54 17.29
C GLN A 84 39.88 24.42 16.74
N GLN A 85 40.33 23.19 17.00
CA GLN A 85 39.55 22.19 17.73
C GLN A 85 38.31 21.53 17.10
N PHE A 86 38.25 21.39 15.77
CA PHE A 86 37.49 20.28 15.15
C PHE A 86 38.39 19.05 15.10
N SER A 87 38.42 18.28 16.19
CA SER A 87 39.10 16.99 16.20
C SER A 87 38.10 15.90 15.81
N LEU A 88 38.47 15.06 14.83
CA LEU A 88 37.68 13.90 14.38
C LEU A 88 37.21 12.97 15.53
N LYS A 89 37.88 13.02 16.70
CA LYS A 89 37.46 12.30 17.92
C LYS A 89 36.31 12.97 18.68
N ARG A 90 36.13 14.29 18.55
CA ARG A 90 34.93 15.03 19.03
C ARG A 90 33.75 14.89 18.05
N ASP A 91 34.01 14.69 16.77
CA ASP A 91 32.94 14.61 15.74
C ASP A 91 32.12 13.31 15.83
N LEU A 92 32.72 12.19 16.26
CA LEU A 92 32.01 10.98 16.67
C LEU A 92 31.17 11.15 17.96
N ALA A 93 31.24 12.32 18.61
CA ALA A 93 30.54 12.61 19.86
C ALA A 93 29.41 13.65 19.72
N LEU A 94 29.24 14.27 18.55
CA LEU A 94 28.10 15.16 18.32
C LEU A 94 26.82 14.30 18.24
N PRO A 95 25.83 14.50 19.14
CA PRO A 95 24.66 13.61 19.26
C PRO A 95 23.93 13.37 17.94
N ILE A 96 23.92 14.37 17.05
CA ILE A 96 23.27 14.30 15.74
C ILE A 96 23.78 13.17 14.84
N PHE A 97 25.07 12.82 14.89
CA PHE A 97 25.61 11.71 14.09
C PHE A 97 25.10 10.37 14.61
N VAL A 98 25.06 10.21 15.93
CA VAL A 98 24.50 9.02 16.59
C VAL A 98 23.01 8.91 16.31
N THR A 99 22.28 10.04 16.37
CA THR A 99 20.87 10.12 16.00
C THR A 99 20.63 9.61 14.57
N CYS A 100 21.33 10.18 13.58
CA CYS A 100 21.11 9.82 12.19
C CYS A 100 21.52 8.37 11.90
N GLN A 101 22.63 7.89 12.47
CA GLN A 101 23.07 6.51 12.26
C GLN A 101 22.09 5.51 12.87
N ASN A 102 21.71 5.70 14.14
CA ASN A 102 20.80 4.77 14.81
C ASN A 102 19.39 4.82 14.21
N TRP A 103 18.97 5.97 13.69
CA TRP A 103 17.71 6.08 12.95
C TRP A 103 17.75 5.33 11.62
N LEU A 104 18.88 5.37 10.91
CA LEU A 104 19.05 4.56 9.70
C LEU A 104 19.03 3.06 9.99
N ASP A 105 19.73 2.64 11.05
CA ASP A 105 19.74 1.24 11.49
C ASP A 105 18.32 0.79 11.89
N LEU A 106 17.56 1.66 12.58
CA LEU A 106 16.14 1.44 12.88
C LEU A 106 15.31 1.24 11.62
N LEU A 107 15.44 2.15 10.63
CA LEU A 107 14.67 2.07 9.38
C LEU A 107 15.09 0.89 8.49
N GLU A 108 16.25 0.29 8.74
CA GLU A 108 16.70 -0.94 8.08
C GLU A 108 16.11 -2.20 8.70
N VAL A 109 15.93 -2.20 10.03
CA VAL A 109 15.34 -3.32 10.77
C VAL A 109 13.81 -3.30 10.75
N LEU A 110 13.18 -2.12 10.66
CA LEU A 110 11.73 -1.96 10.65
C LEU A 110 11.15 -2.48 9.32
N SER A 111 10.77 -3.76 9.31
CA SER A 111 10.27 -4.44 8.11
C SER A 111 8.89 -3.95 7.69
N THR A 112 8.74 -3.67 6.40
CA THR A 112 7.45 -3.35 5.76
C THR A 112 6.81 -4.57 5.09
N GLU A 113 7.53 -5.69 5.02
CA GLU A 113 7.19 -6.82 4.15
C GLU A 113 5.88 -7.48 4.54
N GLU A 114 5.63 -7.65 5.84
CA GLU A 114 4.41 -8.27 6.36
C GLU A 114 3.17 -7.46 5.99
N VAL A 115 3.21 -6.14 6.17
CA VAL A 115 2.11 -5.24 5.80
C VAL A 115 1.88 -5.28 4.28
N VAL A 116 2.94 -5.20 3.49
CA VAL A 116 2.84 -5.26 2.02
C VAL A 116 2.27 -6.60 1.54
N SER A 117 2.70 -7.71 2.15
CA SER A 117 2.20 -9.04 1.86
C SER A 117 0.72 -9.17 2.21
N ALA A 118 0.31 -8.65 3.38
CA ALA A 118 -1.08 -8.67 3.81
C ALA A 118 -1.99 -7.80 2.92
N VAL A 119 -1.53 -6.62 2.48
CA VAL A 119 -2.26 -5.80 1.50
C VAL A 119 -2.41 -6.54 0.17
N LYS A 120 -1.35 -7.19 -0.33
CA LYS A 120 -1.42 -7.99 -1.56
C LYS A 120 -2.40 -9.16 -1.45
N ASN A 121 -2.43 -9.84 -0.31
CA ASN A 121 -3.40 -10.88 -0.04
C ASN A 121 -4.83 -10.32 -0.09
N LEU A 122 -5.06 -9.19 0.58
CA LEU A 122 -6.35 -8.52 0.60
C LEU A 122 -6.80 -8.09 -0.81
N VAL A 123 -5.91 -7.49 -1.61
CA VAL A 123 -6.16 -7.18 -3.02
C VAL A 123 -6.59 -8.43 -3.78
N ASN A 124 -5.85 -9.53 -3.66
CA ASN A 124 -6.17 -10.79 -4.34
C ASN A 124 -7.57 -11.29 -3.97
N VAL A 125 -7.94 -11.24 -2.68
CA VAL A 125 -9.29 -11.61 -2.24
C VAL A 125 -10.34 -10.67 -2.81
N THR A 126 -10.07 -9.36 -2.86
CA THR A 126 -10.97 -8.36 -3.47
C THR A 126 -11.21 -8.63 -4.96
N THR A 127 -10.21 -9.13 -5.71
CA THR A 127 -10.40 -9.44 -7.14
C THR A 127 -11.46 -10.49 -7.43
N HIS A 128 -11.80 -11.35 -6.47
CA HIS A 128 -12.88 -12.33 -6.63
C HIS A 128 -14.28 -11.69 -6.68
N PHE A 129 -14.40 -10.42 -6.27
CA PHE A 129 -15.63 -9.64 -6.31
C PHE A 129 -15.74 -8.74 -7.54
N LEU A 130 -14.69 -8.66 -8.37
CA LEU A 130 -14.72 -7.84 -9.57
C LEU A 130 -15.75 -8.37 -10.57
N PRO A 131 -16.27 -7.50 -11.47
CA PRO A 131 -17.08 -7.96 -12.58
C PRO A 131 -16.28 -8.99 -13.38
N HIS A 132 -16.83 -10.21 -13.50
CA HIS A 132 -16.27 -11.20 -14.40
C HIS A 132 -16.39 -10.63 -15.82
N GLN A 133 -15.29 -10.12 -16.37
CA GLN A 133 -15.20 -9.82 -17.79
C GLN A 133 -15.27 -11.16 -18.49
N GLU A 134 -16.47 -11.58 -18.87
CA GLU A 134 -16.67 -12.67 -19.80
C GLU A 134 -15.84 -12.31 -21.03
N LYS A 135 -14.70 -12.98 -21.20
CA LYS A 135 -13.86 -12.84 -22.39
C LYS A 135 -14.74 -13.26 -23.56
N GLY A 136 -15.39 -12.28 -24.18
CA GLY A 136 -16.09 -12.44 -25.44
C GLY A 136 -15.06 -12.94 -26.44
N HIS A 137 -15.07 -14.25 -26.69
CA HIS A 137 -14.35 -14.85 -27.78
C HIS A 137 -14.89 -14.22 -29.06
N GLY A 138 -14.12 -13.27 -29.60
CA GLY A 138 -14.46 -12.57 -30.82
C GLY A 138 -14.56 -13.54 -31.99
N THR A 139 -15.78 -13.78 -32.44
CA THR A 139 -16.07 -14.04 -33.86
C THR A 139 -17.47 -13.52 -34.15
N SER A 140 -17.54 -12.26 -34.57
CA SER A 140 -18.71 -11.71 -35.24
C SER A 140 -18.93 -12.48 -36.55
N LYS A 141 -19.97 -13.31 -36.59
CA LYS A 141 -20.75 -13.53 -37.82
C LYS A 141 -22.22 -13.43 -37.46
N SER A 142 -22.76 -12.25 -37.76
CA SER A 142 -24.19 -12.01 -37.88
C SER A 142 -24.75 -12.92 -38.98
N SER A 143 -25.60 -13.87 -38.61
CA SER A 143 -26.63 -14.40 -39.49
C SER A 143 -27.95 -14.36 -38.72
N PHE A 144 -28.82 -13.44 -39.14
CA PHE A 144 -30.21 -13.40 -38.73
C PHE A 144 -30.89 -14.72 -39.17
N SER A 145 -31.41 -15.48 -38.21
CA SER A 145 -32.45 -16.48 -38.47
C SER A 145 -33.60 -16.27 -37.48
N LEU A 146 -34.79 -16.13 -38.05
CA LEU A 146 -36.08 -16.00 -37.39
C LEU A 146 -36.40 -17.30 -36.61
N PRO A 147 -37.03 -17.28 -35.41
CA PRO A 147 -37.51 -18.50 -34.80
C PRO A 147 -38.83 -18.91 -35.45
N GLN A 148 -38.83 -20.09 -36.06
CA GLN A 148 -40.05 -20.86 -36.30
C GLN A 148 -40.42 -21.55 -34.99
N ASN A 149 -41.69 -21.40 -34.60
CA ASN A 149 -42.29 -22.12 -33.47
C ASN A 149 -41.98 -23.62 -33.58
N ASP A 150 -41.30 -24.16 -32.57
CA ASP A 150 -41.49 -25.57 -32.21
C ASP A 150 -41.45 -25.72 -30.69
N GLU A 151 -42.53 -26.29 -30.21
CA GLU A 151 -42.84 -26.65 -28.84
C GLU A 151 -42.15 -27.98 -28.51
N SER A 152 -40.94 -27.94 -27.96
CA SER A 152 -40.40 -29.12 -27.29
C SER A 152 -39.38 -28.72 -26.24
N GLY A 153 -39.77 -28.94 -24.99
CA GLY A 153 -38.97 -28.61 -23.83
C GLY A 153 -37.76 -29.54 -23.71
N GLU A 154 -36.59 -28.93 -23.57
CA GLU A 154 -35.57 -29.37 -22.62
C GLU A 154 -34.66 -28.17 -22.36
N HIS A 155 -34.93 -27.50 -21.24
CA HIS A 155 -34.12 -26.39 -20.75
C HIS A 155 -32.79 -26.96 -20.25
N VAL A 156 -31.76 -26.94 -21.11
CA VAL A 156 -30.38 -27.13 -20.67
C VAL A 156 -30.06 -25.94 -19.77
N LEU A 157 -30.25 -26.15 -18.47
CA LEU A 157 -29.76 -25.27 -17.41
C LEU A 157 -28.25 -25.18 -17.60
N ALA A 158 -27.80 -24.10 -18.26
CA ALA A 158 -26.45 -23.62 -18.09
C ALA A 158 -26.22 -23.58 -16.58
N ASN A 159 -25.27 -24.40 -16.13
CA ASN A 159 -24.86 -24.56 -14.75
C ASN A 159 -24.32 -23.22 -14.25
N ASP A 160 -25.23 -22.33 -13.87
CA ASP A 160 -24.96 -21.14 -13.08
C ASP A 160 -24.65 -21.68 -11.69
N SER A 161 -23.41 -22.15 -11.53
CA SER A 161 -22.86 -22.52 -10.23
C SER A 161 -23.03 -21.29 -9.36
N SER A 162 -24.06 -21.30 -8.53
CA SER A 162 -24.36 -20.27 -7.53
C SER A 162 -23.07 -20.01 -6.76
N VAL A 163 -22.32 -19.00 -7.19
CA VAL A 163 -21.09 -18.59 -6.52
C VAL A 163 -21.48 -18.31 -5.08
N ASP A 164 -20.91 -19.07 -4.15
CA ASP A 164 -21.21 -18.91 -2.74
C ASP A 164 -20.53 -17.63 -2.24
N TRP A 165 -21.25 -16.52 -2.41
CA TRP A 165 -20.79 -15.21 -1.99
C TRP A 165 -20.49 -15.16 -0.49
N SER A 166 -21.12 -16.03 0.33
CA SER A 166 -20.88 -16.07 1.79
C SER A 166 -19.44 -16.47 2.12
N LEU A 167 -18.91 -17.50 1.44
CA LEU A 167 -17.51 -17.91 1.55
C LEU A 167 -16.55 -16.79 1.15
N ASN A 168 -16.87 -16.04 0.09
CA ASN A 168 -16.05 -14.91 -0.35
C ASN A 168 -16.00 -13.79 0.70
N TYR A 169 -17.12 -13.51 1.38
CA TYR A 169 -17.15 -12.51 2.46
C TYR A 169 -16.34 -12.97 3.68
N ASP A 170 -16.38 -14.24 4.06
CA ASP A 170 -15.54 -14.79 5.14
C ASP A 170 -14.05 -14.67 4.79
N HIS A 171 -13.68 -14.94 3.55
CA HIS A 171 -12.31 -14.75 3.06
C HIS A 171 -11.88 -13.28 3.10
N LEU A 172 -12.76 -12.36 2.70
CA LEU A 172 -12.50 -10.93 2.75
C LEU A 172 -12.31 -10.45 4.20
N GLN A 173 -13.17 -10.89 5.12
CA GLN A 173 -13.05 -10.57 6.53
C GLN A 173 -11.76 -11.12 7.14
N SER A 174 -11.38 -12.35 6.79
CA SER A 174 -10.13 -12.97 7.23
C SER A 174 -8.91 -12.20 6.72
N ALA A 175 -8.88 -11.85 5.43
CA ALA A 175 -7.79 -11.08 4.83
C ALA A 175 -7.69 -9.66 5.41
N LEU A 176 -8.82 -9.01 5.68
CA LEU A 176 -8.86 -7.70 6.34
C LEU A 176 -8.31 -7.78 7.77
N THR A 177 -8.70 -8.81 8.51
CA THR A 177 -8.18 -9.05 9.87
C THR A 177 -6.65 -9.23 9.84
N ILE A 178 -6.14 -10.05 8.92
CA ILE A 178 -4.68 -10.24 8.74
C ILE A 178 -3.99 -8.92 8.42
N PHE A 179 -4.53 -8.12 7.50
CA PHE A 179 -4.00 -6.81 7.18
C PHE A 179 -3.94 -5.87 8.39
N LEU A 180 -5.03 -5.78 9.16
CA LEU A 180 -5.09 -4.93 10.35
C LEU A 180 -4.12 -5.40 11.44
N ASP A 181 -3.99 -6.72 11.63
CA ASP A 181 -3.05 -7.29 12.59
C ASP A 181 -1.59 -7.05 12.18
N SER A 182 -1.26 -7.21 10.89
CA SER A 182 0.07 -6.86 10.37
C SER A 182 0.37 -5.37 10.55
N LEU A 183 -0.60 -4.49 10.26
CA LEU A 183 -0.42 -3.05 10.45
C LEU A 183 -0.25 -2.67 11.92
N LYS A 184 -1.00 -3.33 12.82
CA LYS A 184 -0.88 -3.17 14.27
C LYS A 184 0.47 -3.66 14.77
N ALA A 185 0.95 -4.81 14.30
CA ALA A 185 2.26 -5.34 14.66
C ALA A 185 3.39 -4.40 14.20
N PHE A 186 3.30 -3.90 12.97
CA PHE A 186 4.20 -2.87 12.45
C PHE A 186 4.20 -1.61 13.32
N ALA A 187 3.02 -1.10 13.67
CA ALA A 187 2.89 0.09 14.51
C ALA A 187 3.49 -0.14 15.92
N ALA A 188 3.25 -1.30 16.53
CA ALA A 188 3.81 -1.65 17.83
C ALA A 188 5.35 -1.76 17.77
N SER A 189 5.89 -2.41 16.73
CA SER A 189 7.33 -2.48 16.49
C SER A 189 7.94 -1.09 16.30
N SER A 190 7.31 -0.25 15.47
CA SER A 190 7.74 1.12 15.23
C SER A 190 7.83 1.92 16.53
N VAL A 191 6.79 1.92 17.38
CA VAL A 191 6.79 2.63 18.66
C VAL A 191 7.96 2.18 19.53
N SER A 192 8.13 0.86 19.72
CA SER A 192 9.22 0.32 20.54
C SER A 192 10.60 0.73 20.03
N MET A 193 10.80 0.72 18.71
CA MET A 193 12.09 1.10 18.12
C MET A 193 12.34 2.60 18.24
N TYR A 194 11.33 3.45 18.05
CA TYR A 194 11.47 4.91 18.22
C TYR A 194 11.73 5.29 19.68
N GLU A 195 11.13 4.59 20.65
CA GLU A 195 11.48 4.74 22.07
C GLU A 195 12.95 4.39 22.33
N ALA A 196 13.43 3.28 21.78
CA ALA A 196 14.85 2.89 21.88
C ALA A 196 15.78 3.92 21.22
N LEU A 197 15.39 4.47 20.07
CA LEU A 197 16.10 5.55 19.40
C LEU A 197 16.16 6.80 20.30
N GLN A 198 15.04 7.20 20.90
CA GLN A 198 15.00 8.36 21.81
C GLN A 198 15.94 8.19 23.01
N VAL A 199 15.94 7.01 23.65
CA VAL A 199 16.89 6.69 24.74
C VAL A 199 18.34 6.81 24.26
N SER A 200 18.63 6.33 23.05
CA SER A 200 19.99 6.43 22.50
C SER A 200 20.40 7.86 22.20
N ILE A 201 19.48 8.72 21.77
CA ILE A 201 19.73 10.13 21.50
C ILE A 201 20.04 10.85 22.82
N GLU A 202 19.23 10.64 23.86
CA GLU A 202 19.46 11.31 25.15
C GLU A 202 20.80 10.88 25.76
N LYS A 203 21.13 9.58 25.70
CA LYS A 203 22.44 9.09 26.13
C LYS A 203 23.60 9.74 25.36
N ALA A 204 23.46 9.92 24.05
CA ALA A 204 24.48 10.59 23.24
C ALA A 204 24.65 12.07 23.65
N LYS A 205 23.54 12.74 23.98
CA LYS A 205 23.50 14.13 24.46
C LYS A 205 24.16 14.28 25.83
N GLU A 206 23.81 13.46 26.81
CA GLU A 206 24.43 13.48 28.15
C GLU A 206 25.95 13.26 28.08
N LEU A 207 26.40 12.32 27.24
CA LEU A 207 27.83 12.05 27.03
C LEU A 207 28.56 13.24 26.39
N TYR A 208 27.87 14.02 25.57
CA TYR A 208 28.42 15.22 24.94
C TYR A 208 28.52 16.37 25.94
N GLU A 209 27.46 16.64 26.69
CA GLU A 209 27.41 17.69 27.73
C GLU A 209 28.45 17.43 28.83
N GLY A 210 28.52 16.20 29.35
CA GLY A 210 29.52 15.82 30.36
C GLY A 210 30.98 15.84 29.85
N LYS A 211 31.22 15.84 28.54
CA LYS A 211 32.54 16.08 27.94
C LYS A 211 32.85 17.57 27.78
N ALA A 212 31.83 18.40 27.56
CA ALA A 212 31.98 19.85 27.46
C ALA A 212 32.34 20.46 28.82
N GLU A 213 31.71 20.00 29.90
CA GLU A 213 31.99 20.47 31.27
C GLU A 213 33.40 20.13 31.77
N LYS A 214 33.98 19.00 31.35
CA LYS A 214 35.34 18.60 31.73
C LYS A 214 36.46 19.34 31.00
N GLN A 215 36.12 20.22 30.06
CA GLN A 215 37.08 20.97 29.23
C GLN A 215 37.07 22.48 29.51
N VAL A 216 36.23 22.94 30.45
CA VAL A 216 36.19 24.30 31.00
C VAL A 216 36.95 24.32 32.33
#